data_AF-A0A7L3L0R9-F1
#
_entry.id   AF-A0A7L3L0R9-F1
#
_cell.length_a   1.000
_cell.length_b   1.000
_cell.length_c   1.000
_cell.angle_alpha   90.00
_cell.angle_beta   90.00
_cell.angle_gamma   90.00
#
_symmetry.space_group_name_H-M   'P 1'
#
loop_
_entity.id
_entity.type
_entity.pdbx_description
1 polymer ?
#
loop_
_entity_poly.entity_id
_entity_poly.type
_entity_poly.pdbx_seq_one_letter_code
_entity_poly.pdbx_strand_id
1 'polypeptide(L)'
;FPFQVRMMKDSDPSWKPTFIVKPDGGCQGDGIYLIKDPSDIRLTGSIQSRPAVVQEYICKPLLVDKLKFDIRLYVLLKCLEPLEIYIAKDGLSRFCTEPYQEPTLKNLHQVFMHLTNYSLNIHSGNFIHSDNANTGSKRTFSSILCRLSSRGADVKKLWSDIISLVIKTIIALTPELKVYYQSDIPAGKPGPTCFQILGFDILLMKNLKPMLLEVNANPSMRIEHEQEVRV
;
A
#
# COMPACT_ATOMS: atom_id res chain seq x y z
N PHE A 1 21.06 -2.08 -20.16
CA PHE A 1 20.17 -3.26 -20.15
C PHE A 1 18.86 -2.89 -20.82
N PRO A 2 18.45 -3.55 -21.92
CA PRO A 2 17.15 -3.28 -22.53
C PRO A 2 16.06 -3.70 -21.54
N PHE A 3 15.09 -2.81 -21.28
CA PHE A 3 13.92 -3.07 -20.45
C PHE A 3 13.15 -4.27 -21.01
N GLN A 4 13.29 -5.44 -20.38
CA GLN A 4 12.58 -6.64 -20.76
C GLN A 4 11.35 -6.77 -19.87
N VAL A 5 10.23 -6.17 -20.27
CA VAL A 5 8.93 -6.39 -19.62
C VAL A 5 8.48 -7.80 -20.00
N ARG A 6 8.63 -8.78 -19.10
CA ARG A 6 8.14 -10.14 -19.31
C ARG A 6 6.67 -10.22 -18.92
N MET A 7 5.80 -10.35 -19.93
CA MET A 7 4.36 -10.43 -19.76
C MET A 7 3.93 -11.90 -19.76
N MET A 8 3.49 -12.43 -18.61
CA MET A 8 3.13 -13.85 -18.47
C MET A 8 1.81 -14.25 -19.17
N LYS A 9 1.04 -13.30 -19.71
CA LYS A 9 -0.33 -13.51 -20.20
C LYS A 9 -0.58 -13.04 -21.64
N ASP A 10 0.47 -12.86 -22.45
CA ASP A 10 0.34 -12.40 -23.85
C ASP A 10 -0.53 -13.31 -24.74
N SER A 11 -0.81 -14.55 -24.31
CA SER A 11 -1.64 -15.50 -25.04
C SER A 11 -3.16 -15.31 -24.90
N ASP A 12 -3.64 -14.41 -24.02
CA ASP A 12 -5.07 -14.10 -23.88
C ASP A 12 -5.41 -12.74 -24.54
N PRO A 13 -6.01 -12.73 -25.75
CA PRO A 13 -6.36 -11.49 -26.45
C PRO A 13 -7.44 -10.65 -25.73
N SER A 14 -8.10 -11.20 -24.71
CA SER A 14 -9.03 -10.46 -23.85
C SER A 14 -8.35 -9.71 -22.71
N TRP A 15 -7.08 -10.04 -22.42
CA TRP A 15 -6.30 -9.42 -21.36
C TRP A 15 -5.83 -8.03 -21.79
N LYS A 16 -6.53 -7.01 -21.30
CA LYS A 16 -6.21 -5.58 -21.50
C LYS A 16 -5.84 -4.94 -20.17
N PRO A 17 -4.65 -5.24 -19.62
CA PRO A 17 -4.24 -4.74 -18.32
C PRO A 17 -4.11 -3.22 -18.35
N THR A 18 -4.27 -2.62 -17.17
CA THR A 18 -3.81 -1.26 -16.88
C THR A 18 -2.60 -1.43 -15.97
N PHE A 19 -1.58 -0.60 -16.15
CA PHE A 19 -0.40 -0.60 -15.29
C PHE A 19 -0.32 0.69 -14.50
N ILE A 20 0.30 0.60 -13.34
CA ILE A 20 0.74 1.73 -12.54
C ILE A 20 2.26 1.79 -12.60
N VAL A 21 2.77 2.97 -12.92
CA VAL A 21 4.20 3.25 -12.97
C VAL A 21 4.59 4.00 -11.70
N LYS A 22 5.60 3.50 -11.00
CA LYS A 22 6.11 4.04 -9.74
C LYS A 22 7.61 4.36 -9.91
N PRO A 23 7.98 5.62 -10.18
CA PRO A 23 9.39 6.02 -10.27
C PRO A 23 10.14 5.84 -8.94
N ASP A 24 11.42 5.48 -9.03
CA ASP A 24 12.32 5.35 -7.90
C ASP A 24 12.70 6.74 -7.34
N GLY A 25 12.83 6.83 -6.01
CA GLY A 25 13.09 8.08 -5.29
C GLY A 25 11.89 9.03 -5.16
N GLY A 26 10.69 8.65 -5.60
CA GLY A 26 9.46 9.35 -5.28
C GLY A 26 8.96 9.02 -3.88
N CYS A 27 8.68 10.02 -3.05
CA CYS A 27 7.85 9.83 -1.85
C CYS A 27 6.44 10.33 -2.16
N GLN A 28 5.45 9.97 -1.31
CA GLN A 28 4.16 10.67 -1.29
C GLN A 28 3.30 10.58 -2.57
N GLY A 29 3.62 9.64 -3.47
CA GLY A 29 2.90 9.45 -4.73
C GLY A 29 3.35 10.36 -5.87
N ASP A 30 4.44 11.10 -5.68
CA ASP A 30 5.00 11.96 -6.72
C ASP A 30 5.49 11.14 -7.93
N GLY A 31 5.12 11.60 -9.12
CA GLY A 31 5.44 10.94 -10.38
C GLY A 31 4.73 9.61 -10.64
N ILE A 32 3.75 9.20 -9.83
CA ILE A 32 2.96 7.98 -10.08
C ILE A 32 1.87 8.26 -11.12
N TYR A 33 1.77 7.41 -12.14
CA TYR A 33 0.75 7.52 -13.17
C TYR A 33 0.30 6.14 -13.70
N LEU A 34 -0.84 6.12 -14.39
CA LEU A 34 -1.39 4.92 -15.02
C LEU A 34 -1.14 4.93 -16.53
N ILE A 35 -0.92 3.74 -17.09
CA ILE A 35 -0.78 3.49 -18.52
C ILE A 35 -1.59 2.26 -18.94
N LYS A 36 -1.97 2.18 -20.22
CA LYS A 36 -2.53 0.94 -20.80
C LYS A 36 -1.58 0.28 -21.78
N ASP A 37 -0.72 1.06 -22.44
CA ASP A 37 0.30 0.54 -23.34
C ASP A 37 1.68 0.66 -22.65
N PRO A 38 2.40 -0.45 -22.41
CA PRO A 38 3.77 -0.41 -21.89
C PRO A 38 4.73 0.41 -22.75
N SER A 39 4.45 0.66 -24.03
CA SER A 39 5.26 1.53 -24.89
C SER A 39 5.16 3.01 -24.50
N ASP A 40 4.07 3.43 -23.84
CA ASP A 40 3.87 4.80 -23.35
C ASP A 40 4.91 5.21 -22.29
N ILE A 41 5.58 4.24 -21.65
CA ILE A 41 6.69 4.47 -20.71
C ILE A 41 7.80 5.32 -21.33
N ARG A 42 8.03 5.20 -22.64
CA ARG A 42 9.13 5.89 -23.32
C ARG A 42 8.84 7.35 -23.65
N LEU A 43 7.56 7.73 -23.68
CA LEU A 43 7.10 9.03 -24.17
C LEU A 43 7.09 10.14 -23.08
N THR A 44 7.13 9.75 -21.81
CA THR A 44 6.97 10.69 -20.69
C THR A 44 8.28 11.35 -20.23
N GLY A 45 9.41 11.13 -20.94
CA GLY A 45 10.68 11.87 -20.79
C GLY A 45 11.42 11.73 -19.45
N SER A 46 10.73 11.40 -18.37
CA SER A 46 11.23 11.33 -16.99
C SER A 46 11.88 9.99 -16.63
N ILE A 47 11.53 8.91 -17.34
CA ILE A 47 12.08 7.55 -17.09
C ILE A 47 13.46 7.33 -17.71
N GLN A 48 13.93 8.19 -18.62
CA GLN A 48 15.29 8.02 -19.17
C GLN A 48 16.38 8.26 -18.12
N SER A 49 16.07 8.88 -16.97
CA SER A 49 17.04 9.19 -15.92
C SER A 49 16.80 8.49 -14.58
N ARG A 50 15.65 7.84 -14.33
CA ARG A 50 15.34 7.24 -13.03
C ARG A 50 14.77 5.82 -13.17
N PRO A 51 15.22 4.85 -12.34
CA PRO A 51 14.59 3.53 -12.26
C PRO A 51 13.10 3.64 -11.94
N ALA A 52 12.29 2.67 -12.34
CA ALA A 52 10.86 2.64 -12.04
C ALA A 52 10.34 1.21 -11.95
N VAL A 53 9.30 1.00 -11.13
CA VAL A 53 8.53 -0.25 -11.08
C VAL A 53 7.25 -0.07 -11.90
N VAL A 54 7.02 -0.98 -12.82
CA VAL A 54 5.76 -1.09 -13.58
C VAL A 54 5.00 -2.28 -13.03
N GLN A 55 3.81 -2.04 -12.50
CA GLN A 55 2.99 -3.05 -11.84
C GLN A 55 1.60 -3.10 -12.47
N GLU A 56 1.03 -4.30 -12.63
CA GLU A 56 -0.38 -4.43 -13.02
C GLU A 56 -1.27 -3.73 -11.97
N TYR A 57 -2.11 -2.82 -12.44
CA TYR A 57 -3.00 -2.04 -11.59
C TYR A 57 -4.21 -2.88 -11.16
N ILE A 58 -4.53 -2.82 -9.87
CA ILE A 58 -5.68 -3.52 -9.31
C ILE A 58 -6.96 -2.75 -9.66
N CYS A 59 -7.63 -3.15 -10.76
CA CYS A 59 -8.80 -2.46 -11.29
C CYS A 59 -10.09 -2.64 -10.47
N LYS A 60 -10.18 -3.69 -9.64
CA LYS A 60 -11.38 -4.04 -8.86
C LYS A 60 -11.12 -3.99 -7.35
N PRO A 61 -10.76 -2.83 -6.79
CA PRO A 61 -10.61 -2.67 -5.35
C PRO A 61 -11.97 -2.80 -4.65
N LEU A 62 -11.93 -3.11 -3.36
CA LEU A 62 -13.05 -2.88 -2.47
C LEU A 62 -13.30 -1.37 -2.38
N LEU A 63 -14.57 -0.97 -2.44
CA LEU A 63 -14.98 0.42 -2.33
C LEU A 63 -15.83 0.62 -1.08
N VAL A 64 -15.63 1.75 -0.42
CA VAL A 64 -16.48 2.23 0.68
C VAL A 64 -16.94 3.62 0.28
N ASP A 65 -18.26 3.85 0.27
CA ASP A 65 -18.87 5.10 -0.21
C ASP A 65 -18.47 5.46 -1.66
N LYS A 66 -18.28 4.44 -2.51
CA LYS A 66 -17.76 4.54 -3.89
C LYS A 66 -16.31 5.02 -4.00
N LEU A 67 -15.62 5.23 -2.90
CA LEU A 67 -14.23 5.68 -2.86
C LEU A 67 -13.29 4.47 -2.75
N LYS A 68 -12.18 4.55 -3.48
CA LYS A 68 -11.04 3.64 -3.31
C LYS A 68 -10.29 4.04 -2.03
N PHE A 69 -9.78 3.05 -1.31
CA PHE A 69 -8.96 3.28 -0.13
C PHE A 69 -7.89 2.21 0.00
N ASP A 70 -6.82 2.52 0.70
CA ASP A 70 -5.82 1.54 1.14
C ASP A 70 -5.68 1.56 2.67
N ILE A 71 -5.06 0.54 3.22
CA ILE A 71 -4.86 0.34 4.65
C ILE A 71 -3.38 0.48 4.96
N ARG A 72 -3.04 1.47 5.79
CA ARG A 72 -1.77 1.57 6.50
C ARG A 72 -1.85 0.77 7.79
N LEU A 73 -1.16 -0.36 7.83
CA LEU A 73 -1.02 -1.20 9.03
C LEU A 73 0.38 -1.08 9.61
N TYR A 74 0.50 -0.89 10.92
CA TYR A 74 1.78 -0.78 11.61
C TYR A 74 2.24 -2.15 12.12
N VAL A 75 3.48 -2.52 11.83
CA VAL A 75 4.07 -3.79 12.21
C VAL A 75 5.42 -3.54 12.87
N LEU A 76 5.60 -4.02 14.09
CA LEU A 76 6.87 -3.97 14.81
C LEU A 76 7.65 -5.26 14.55
N LEU A 77 8.81 -5.13 13.92
CA LEU A 77 9.84 -6.16 13.87
C LEU A 77 10.77 -5.95 15.06
N LYS A 78 10.61 -6.77 16.11
CA LYS A 78 11.34 -6.62 17.37
C LYS A 78 12.69 -7.33 17.34
N CYS A 79 12.75 -8.51 16.73
CA CYS A 79 13.95 -9.33 16.67
C CYS A 79 13.95 -10.20 15.41
N LEU A 80 15.13 -10.52 14.90
CA LEU A 80 15.34 -11.43 13.76
C LEU A 80 15.70 -12.87 14.18
N GLU A 81 16.22 -13.06 15.41
CA GLU A 81 16.65 -14.34 15.95
C GLU A 81 16.48 -14.38 17.49
N PRO A 82 15.42 -15.01 18.02
CA PRO A 82 14.28 -15.57 17.27
C PRO A 82 13.49 -14.48 16.55
N LEU A 83 12.84 -14.82 15.43
CA LEU A 83 12.00 -13.87 14.69
C LEU A 83 10.76 -13.48 15.52
N GLU A 84 10.69 -12.22 15.95
CA GLU A 84 9.58 -11.69 16.75
C GLU A 84 8.91 -10.51 16.02
N ILE A 85 7.61 -10.68 15.71
CA ILE A 85 6.80 -9.73 14.95
C ILE A 85 5.52 -9.42 15.74
N TYR A 86 5.19 -8.14 15.86
CA TYR A 86 3.93 -7.68 16.44
C TYR A 86 3.16 -6.84 15.43
N ILE A 87 1.89 -7.15 15.24
CA ILE A 87 1.00 -6.43 14.32
C ILE A 87 0.07 -5.56 15.18
N ALA A 88 -0.02 -4.27 14.86
CA ALA A 88 -0.94 -3.37 15.54
C ALA A 88 -2.39 -3.88 15.40
N LYS A 89 -3.18 -3.72 16.46
CA LYS A 89 -4.59 -4.14 16.47
C LYS A 89 -5.47 -3.31 15.54
N ASP A 90 -5.00 -2.12 15.17
CA ASP A 90 -5.69 -1.20 14.26
C ASP A 90 -4.67 -0.55 13.30
N GLY A 91 -5.20 0.13 12.30
CA GLY A 91 -4.44 0.89 11.31
C GLY A 91 -5.26 2.06 10.77
N LEU A 92 -4.74 2.70 9.73
CA LEU A 92 -5.39 3.84 9.08
C LEU A 92 -5.84 3.45 7.68
N SER A 93 -7.12 3.63 7.39
CA SER A 93 -7.69 3.55 6.05
C SER A 93 -7.66 4.94 5.41
N ARG A 94 -6.95 5.08 4.28
CA ARG A 94 -6.75 6.34 3.56
C ARG A 94 -7.56 6.32 2.28
N PHE A 95 -8.44 7.29 2.13
CA PHE A 95 -9.39 7.35 1.02
C PHE A 95 -8.93 8.29 -0.09
N CYS A 96 -9.18 7.88 -1.32
CA CYS A 96 -9.33 8.78 -2.46
C CYS A 96 -10.44 9.79 -2.19
N THR A 97 -10.37 10.97 -2.81
CA THR A 97 -11.41 12.01 -2.65
C THR A 97 -12.43 12.05 -3.78
N GLU A 98 -12.20 11.28 -4.86
CA GLU A 98 -13.13 11.18 -5.98
C GLU A 98 -13.73 9.76 -6.11
N PRO A 99 -15.01 9.62 -6.51
CA PRO A 99 -15.64 8.33 -6.74
C PRO A 99 -14.88 7.48 -7.75
N TYR A 100 -14.57 6.24 -7.37
CA TYR A 100 -13.80 5.33 -8.19
C TYR A 100 -14.57 4.88 -9.43
N GLN A 101 -13.87 4.87 -10.57
CA GLN A 101 -14.28 4.20 -11.80
C GLN A 101 -13.14 3.29 -12.28
N GLU A 102 -13.46 2.20 -12.97
CA GLU A 102 -12.41 1.36 -13.55
C GLU A 102 -11.57 2.14 -14.58
N PRO A 103 -10.24 1.88 -14.68
CA PRO A 103 -9.36 2.64 -15.56
C PRO A 103 -9.73 2.50 -17.05
N THR A 104 -9.87 3.64 -17.71
CA THR A 104 -10.07 3.84 -19.14
C THR A 104 -9.13 4.94 -19.62
N LEU A 105 -8.86 5.03 -20.93
CA LEU A 105 -8.03 6.11 -21.47
C LEU A 105 -8.53 7.52 -21.10
N LYS A 106 -9.83 7.66 -20.78
CA LYS A 106 -10.45 8.93 -20.40
C LYS A 106 -10.20 9.33 -18.94
N ASN A 107 -9.83 8.41 -18.06
CA ASN A 107 -9.70 8.69 -16.62
C ASN A 107 -8.33 8.34 -16.01
N LEU A 108 -7.36 7.80 -16.78
CA LEU A 108 -6.01 7.47 -16.26
C LEU A 108 -5.33 8.64 -15.54
N HIS A 109 -5.58 9.88 -16.00
CA HIS A 109 -5.00 11.10 -15.44
C HIS A 109 -5.74 11.60 -14.18
N GLN A 110 -6.89 11.01 -13.81
CA GLN A 110 -7.66 11.43 -12.64
C GLN A 110 -7.08 10.81 -11.36
N VAL A 111 -5.98 11.38 -10.89
CA VAL A 111 -5.20 10.85 -9.77
C VAL A 111 -6.00 10.74 -8.47
N PHE A 112 -6.93 11.67 -8.19
CA PHE A 112 -7.73 11.68 -6.96
C PHE A 112 -8.75 10.55 -6.82
N MET A 113 -9.05 9.78 -7.88
CA MET A 113 -9.84 8.54 -7.78
C MET A 113 -8.96 7.29 -7.74
N HIS A 114 -7.71 7.37 -8.22
CA HIS A 114 -6.86 6.21 -8.40
C HIS A 114 -5.74 6.07 -7.35
N LEU A 115 -5.27 7.18 -6.76
CA LEU A 115 -4.16 7.22 -5.81
C LEU A 115 -4.66 7.61 -4.42
N THR A 116 -4.39 6.78 -3.43
CA THR A 116 -4.87 6.95 -2.05
C THR A 116 -3.89 7.71 -1.16
N ASN A 117 -2.75 8.16 -1.73
CA ASN A 117 -1.72 8.89 -1.00
C ASN A 117 -2.32 10.12 -0.31
N TYR A 118 -2.12 10.22 1.00
CA TYR A 118 -2.64 11.33 1.81
C TYR A 118 -2.12 12.69 1.34
N SER A 119 -0.81 12.78 1.10
CA SER A 119 -0.11 13.95 0.57
C SER A 119 -0.70 14.49 -0.72
N LEU A 120 -1.26 13.61 -1.56
CA LEU A 120 -1.98 14.03 -2.76
C LEU A 120 -3.38 14.51 -2.39
N ASN A 121 -4.14 13.65 -1.71
CA ASN A 121 -5.57 13.87 -1.48
C ASN A 121 -5.87 15.04 -0.54
N ILE A 122 -4.96 15.41 0.37
CA ILE A 122 -5.14 16.57 1.26
C ILE A 122 -5.28 17.90 0.48
N HIS A 123 -4.75 17.96 -0.74
CA HIS A 123 -4.86 19.13 -1.61
C HIS A 123 -6.13 19.14 -2.46
N SER A 124 -6.95 18.09 -2.38
CA SER A 124 -8.25 18.04 -3.07
C SER A 124 -9.28 18.90 -2.33
N GLY A 125 -10.08 19.67 -3.09
CA GLY A 125 -11.22 20.40 -2.53
C GLY A 125 -12.29 19.50 -1.90
N ASN A 126 -12.27 18.20 -2.21
CA ASN A 126 -13.17 17.18 -1.67
C ASN A 126 -12.58 16.42 -0.46
N PHE A 127 -11.42 16.84 0.06
CA PHE A 127 -10.85 16.23 1.25
C PHE A 127 -11.66 16.59 2.50
N ILE A 128 -12.13 15.58 3.23
CA ILE A 128 -12.93 15.77 4.43
C ILE A 128 -12.05 15.52 5.65
N HIS A 129 -11.64 16.62 6.30
CA HIS A 129 -11.12 16.58 7.66
C HIS A 129 -12.29 16.36 8.62
N SER A 130 -12.41 15.15 9.15
CA SER A 130 -13.44 14.83 10.11
C SER A 130 -12.95 13.75 11.05
N ASP A 131 -13.12 13.99 12.35
CA ASP A 131 -12.90 12.99 13.40
C ASP A 131 -14.05 11.98 13.48
N ASN A 132 -15.02 12.01 12.56
CA ASN A 132 -16.06 11.00 12.50
C ASN A 132 -15.53 9.77 11.76
N ALA A 133 -15.54 8.63 12.44
CA ALA A 133 -15.10 7.33 11.96
C ALA A 133 -15.78 6.86 10.65
N ASN A 134 -16.87 7.50 10.24
CA ASN A 134 -17.66 7.15 9.06
C ASN A 134 -17.58 8.12 7.88
N THR A 135 -17.04 9.34 8.05
CA THR A 135 -17.12 10.38 7.01
C THR A 135 -15.77 10.99 6.61
N GLY A 136 -14.73 10.91 7.45
CA GLY A 136 -13.41 11.45 7.12
C GLY A 136 -12.75 10.75 5.94
N SER A 137 -11.87 11.46 5.23
CA SER A 137 -10.98 10.89 4.19
C SER A 137 -9.83 10.04 4.79
N LYS A 138 -9.71 10.06 6.12
CA LYS A 138 -8.89 9.14 6.92
C LYS A 138 -9.79 8.52 7.99
N ARG A 139 -9.76 7.19 8.13
CA ARG A 139 -10.59 6.44 9.09
C ARG A 139 -9.77 5.34 9.74
N THR A 140 -10.11 4.93 10.96
CA THR A 140 -9.54 3.72 11.58
C THR A 140 -9.87 2.48 10.75
N PHE A 141 -8.98 1.49 10.66
CA PHE A 141 -9.30 0.25 9.98
C PHE A 141 -10.39 -0.56 10.72
N SER A 142 -10.42 -0.49 12.04
CA SER A 142 -11.47 -1.06 12.88
C SER A 142 -12.89 -0.59 12.49
N SER A 143 -13.07 0.70 12.17
CA SER A 143 -14.38 1.21 11.69
C SER A 143 -14.78 0.60 10.35
N ILE A 144 -13.82 0.37 9.45
CA ILE A 144 -14.05 -0.32 8.18
C ILE A 144 -14.44 -1.78 8.42
N LEU A 145 -13.73 -2.48 9.31
CA LEU A 145 -14.07 -3.86 9.69
C LEU A 145 -15.47 -3.96 10.29
N CYS A 146 -15.85 -3.04 11.19
CA CYS A 146 -17.19 -2.98 11.76
C CYS A 146 -18.27 -2.87 10.65
N ARG A 147 -18.06 -1.97 9.69
CA ARG A 147 -18.96 -1.77 8.55
C ARG A 147 -19.01 -2.97 7.60
N LEU A 148 -17.90 -3.68 7.41
CA LEU A 148 -17.87 -4.90 6.61
C LEU A 148 -18.62 -6.04 7.32
N SER A 149 -18.39 -6.19 8.63
CA SER A 149 -19.09 -7.18 9.45
C SER A 149 -20.59 -6.95 9.46
N SER A 150 -21.04 -5.69 9.58
CA SER A 150 -22.48 -5.35 9.52
C SER A 150 -23.13 -5.64 8.17
N ARG A 151 -22.34 -5.88 7.11
CA ARG A 151 -22.77 -6.29 5.77
C ARG A 151 -22.59 -7.79 5.51
N GLY A 152 -22.26 -8.57 6.54
CA GLY A 152 -22.11 -10.03 6.45
C GLY A 152 -20.74 -10.52 5.98
N ALA A 153 -19.72 -9.66 5.93
CA ALA A 153 -18.37 -10.09 5.60
C ALA A 153 -17.72 -10.86 6.76
N ASP A 154 -16.95 -11.90 6.44
CA ASP A 154 -16.12 -12.62 7.41
C ASP A 154 -14.84 -11.84 7.72
N VAL A 155 -14.94 -10.92 8.69
CA VAL A 155 -13.82 -10.07 9.11
C VAL A 155 -12.72 -10.85 9.85
N LYS A 156 -13.04 -11.99 10.46
CA LYS A 156 -12.04 -12.84 11.14
C LYS A 156 -11.13 -13.49 10.11
N LYS A 157 -11.72 -14.02 9.03
CA LYS A 157 -10.96 -14.54 7.89
C LYS A 157 -10.12 -13.45 7.24
N LEU A 158 -10.71 -12.28 6.97
CA LEU A 158 -9.97 -11.14 6.39
C LEU A 158 -8.75 -10.76 7.24
N TRP A 159 -8.91 -10.67 8.56
CA TRP A 159 -7.80 -10.37 9.47
C TRP A 159 -6.73 -11.47 9.45
N SER A 160 -7.14 -12.74 9.43
CA SER A 160 -6.22 -13.87 9.28
C SER A 160 -5.43 -13.82 7.95
N ASP A 161 -6.08 -13.45 6.85
CA ASP A 161 -5.42 -13.30 5.54
C ASP A 161 -4.41 -12.15 5.55
N ILE A 162 -4.72 -11.03 6.24
CA ILE A 162 -3.79 -9.90 6.43
C ILE A 162 -2.59 -10.32 7.28
N ILE A 163 -2.80 -11.02 8.39
CA ILE A 163 -1.71 -11.56 9.23
C ILE A 163 -0.80 -12.48 8.39
N SER A 164 -1.39 -13.37 7.59
CA SER A 164 -0.64 -14.28 6.73
C SER A 164 0.21 -13.52 5.71
N LEU A 165 -0.35 -12.46 5.11
CA LEU A 165 0.35 -11.58 4.19
C LEU A 165 1.58 -10.94 4.87
N VAL A 166 1.39 -10.33 6.04
CA VAL A 166 2.48 -9.67 6.79
C VAL A 166 3.59 -10.67 7.15
N ILE A 167 3.24 -11.82 7.71
CA ILE A 167 4.21 -12.85 8.12
C ILE A 167 5.03 -13.34 6.93
N LYS A 168 4.36 -13.66 5.81
CA LYS A 168 5.05 -14.14 4.60
C LYS A 168 6.00 -13.08 4.03
N THR A 169 5.59 -11.82 4.03
CA THR A 169 6.45 -10.71 3.60
C THR A 169 7.67 -10.58 4.48
N ILE A 170 7.52 -10.59 5.81
CA ILE A 170 8.67 -10.46 6.72
C ILE A 170 9.61 -11.66 6.59
N ILE A 171 9.08 -12.89 6.53
CA ILE A 171 9.89 -14.11 6.31
C ILE A 171 10.73 -13.99 5.03
N ALA A 172 10.16 -13.44 3.95
CA ALA A 172 10.88 -13.22 2.71
C ALA A 172 12.03 -12.21 2.83
N LEU A 173 11.90 -11.21 3.72
CA LEU A 173 12.92 -10.19 3.99
C LEU A 173 14.00 -10.67 4.99
N THR A 174 13.66 -11.60 5.88
CA THR A 174 14.51 -12.03 6.99
C THR A 174 15.94 -12.44 6.58
N PRO A 175 16.18 -13.24 5.52
CA PRO A 175 17.53 -13.65 5.15
C PRO A 175 18.44 -12.46 4.84
N GLU A 176 17.94 -11.50 4.08
CA GLU A 176 18.69 -10.31 3.69
C GLU A 176 18.94 -9.40 4.89
N LEU A 177 17.93 -9.18 5.73
CA LEU A 177 18.07 -8.40 6.97
C LEU A 177 19.10 -9.01 7.92
N LYS A 178 19.17 -10.34 8.02
CA LYS A 178 20.17 -11.03 8.85
C LYS A 178 21.60 -10.79 8.35
N VAL A 179 21.81 -10.76 7.03
CA VAL A 179 23.13 -10.47 6.45
C VAL A 179 23.60 -9.07 6.84
N TYR A 180 22.76 -8.05 6.68
CA TYR A 180 23.07 -6.67 7.09
C TYR A 180 23.26 -6.54 8.61
N TYR A 181 22.40 -7.21 9.39
CA TYR A 181 22.53 -7.18 10.85
C TYR A 181 23.87 -7.78 11.31
N GLN A 182 24.30 -8.89 10.72
CA GLN A 182 25.56 -9.55 11.06
C GLN A 182 26.80 -8.80 10.56
N SER A 183 26.70 -8.05 9.46
CA SER A 183 27.80 -7.20 9.00
C SER A 183 28.08 -6.05 9.96
N ASP A 184 27.02 -5.45 10.51
CA ASP A 184 27.12 -4.28 11.37
C ASP A 184 27.29 -4.65 12.85
N ILE A 185 26.74 -5.79 13.26
CA ILE A 185 26.79 -6.34 14.62
C ILE A 185 27.34 -7.78 14.57
N PRO A 186 28.68 -7.95 14.57
CA PRO A 186 29.30 -9.26 14.51
C PRO A 186 29.03 -10.12 15.75
N ALA A 187 29.01 -11.43 15.56
CA ALA A 187 28.86 -12.39 16.65
C ALA A 187 29.93 -12.19 17.75
N GLY A 188 29.50 -12.22 19.01
CA GLY A 188 30.40 -12.07 20.16
C GLY A 188 30.69 -10.62 20.59
N LYS A 189 30.22 -9.61 19.84
CA LYS A 189 30.19 -8.21 20.28
C LYS A 189 28.74 -7.84 20.64
N PRO A 190 28.46 -7.35 21.87
CA PRO A 190 27.14 -6.81 22.18
C PRO A 190 26.94 -5.50 21.40
N GLY A 191 26.29 -5.58 20.25
CA GLY A 191 25.77 -4.41 19.55
C GLY A 191 24.43 -3.95 20.17
N PRO A 192 23.90 -2.80 19.73
CA PRO A 192 22.58 -2.35 20.17
C PRO A 192 21.50 -3.36 19.76
N THR A 193 20.47 -3.51 20.58
CA THR A 193 19.26 -4.19 20.17
C THR A 193 18.48 -3.30 19.21
N CYS A 194 18.21 -3.82 18.00
CA CYS A 194 17.49 -3.10 16.96
C CYS A 194 16.02 -3.54 16.93
N PHE A 195 15.12 -2.59 16.70
CA PHE A 195 13.74 -2.86 16.32
C PHE A 195 13.35 -1.91 15.19
N GLN A 196 12.34 -2.29 14.41
CA GLN A 196 11.83 -1.44 13.33
C GLN A 196 10.30 -1.43 13.34
N ILE A 197 9.72 -0.23 13.26
CA ILE A 197 8.29 -0.08 12.95
C ILE A 197 8.16 0.08 11.44
N LEU A 198 7.40 -0.81 10.83
CA LEU A 198 7.12 -0.87 9.41
C LEU A 198 5.68 -0.46 9.14
N GLY A 199 5.46 0.35 8.09
CA GLY A 199 4.14 0.65 7.56
C GLY A 199 3.81 -0.23 6.37
N PHE A 200 2.87 -1.16 6.52
CA PHE A 200 2.37 -1.98 5.43
C PHE A 200 1.22 -1.27 4.75
N ASP A 201 1.31 -1.09 3.44
CA ASP A 201 0.24 -0.50 2.63
C ASP A 201 -0.47 -1.65 1.91
N ILE A 202 -1.73 -1.87 2.28
CA ILE A 202 -2.52 -3.03 1.86
C ILE A 202 -3.77 -2.54 1.14
N LEU A 203 -4.03 -3.07 -0.04
CA LEU A 203 -5.28 -2.85 -0.76
C LEU A 203 -6.19 -4.08 -0.62
N LEU A 204 -7.45 -3.87 -0.31
CA LEU A 204 -8.45 -4.93 -0.39
C LEU A 204 -9.05 -4.97 -1.79
N MET A 205 -9.08 -6.14 -2.41
CA MET A 205 -9.82 -6.37 -3.64
C MET A 205 -11.33 -6.48 -3.35
N LYS A 206 -12.18 -6.36 -4.39
CA LYS A 206 -13.65 -6.48 -4.28
C LYS A 206 -14.10 -7.79 -3.60
N ASN A 207 -13.32 -8.86 -3.75
CA ASN A 207 -13.56 -10.16 -3.11
C ASN A 207 -12.94 -10.28 -1.70
N LEU A 208 -12.55 -9.16 -1.08
CA LEU A 208 -11.89 -9.08 0.22
C LEU A 208 -10.49 -9.71 0.29
N LYS A 209 -9.88 -10.08 -0.84
CA LYS A 209 -8.48 -10.55 -0.84
C LYS A 209 -7.54 -9.37 -0.54
N PRO A 210 -6.68 -9.46 0.49
CA PRO A 210 -5.67 -8.43 0.75
C PRO A 210 -4.50 -8.56 -0.23
N MET A 211 -4.03 -7.42 -0.72
CA MET A 211 -2.92 -7.28 -1.66
C MET A 211 -1.89 -6.31 -1.10
N LEU A 212 -0.63 -6.73 -1.00
CA LEU A 212 0.47 -5.86 -0.57
C LEU A 212 0.78 -4.87 -1.68
N LEU A 213 0.83 -3.58 -1.35
CA LEU A 213 1.26 -2.53 -2.27
C LEU A 213 2.73 -2.18 -2.09
N GLU A 214 3.13 -1.92 -0.84
CA GLU A 214 4.49 -1.55 -0.43
C GLU A 214 4.71 -1.77 1.08
N VAL A 215 5.97 -1.80 1.49
CA VAL A 215 6.39 -1.79 2.90
C VAL A 215 7.27 -0.56 3.13
N ASN A 216 6.81 0.33 3.99
CA ASN A 216 7.47 1.57 4.33
C ASN A 216 8.32 1.40 5.58
N ALA A 217 9.65 1.58 5.46
CA ALA A 217 10.55 1.51 6.62
C ALA A 217 10.41 2.72 7.55
N ASN A 218 9.99 3.88 7.05
CA ASN A 218 9.82 5.11 7.82
C ASN A 218 8.38 5.61 7.73
N PRO A 219 7.39 4.89 8.31
CA PRO A 219 6.01 5.34 8.26
C PRO A 219 5.85 6.65 9.05
N SER A 220 5.05 7.58 8.53
CA SER A 220 4.69 8.78 9.28
C SER A 220 3.94 8.39 10.56
N MET A 221 4.48 8.81 11.71
CA MET A 221 3.87 8.67 13.04
C MET A 221 3.26 9.99 13.52
N ARG A 222 3.09 10.97 12.62
CA ARG A 222 2.46 12.25 12.96
C ARG A 222 1.01 12.01 13.33
N ILE A 223 0.64 12.48 14.52
CA ILE A 223 -0.73 12.54 15.01
C ILE A 223 -1.28 13.88 14.54
N GLU A 224 -2.21 13.84 13.61
CA GLU A 224 -2.93 15.04 13.14
C GLU A 224 -4.34 15.11 13.75
N HIS A 225 -4.86 14.01 14.30
CA HIS A 225 -6.20 13.91 14.88
C HIS A 225 -6.23 13.09 16.18
N GLU A 226 -7.03 13.50 17.17
CA GLU A 226 -7.08 12.87 18.51
C GLU A 226 -7.48 11.39 18.50
N GLN A 227 -8.22 10.92 17.49
CA GLN A 227 -8.58 9.50 17.37
C GLN A 227 -7.42 8.60 16.95
N GLU A 228 -6.30 9.16 16.46
CA GLU A 228 -5.06 8.41 16.19
C GLU A 228 -4.31 8.04 17.48
N VAL A 229 -4.76 8.53 18.66
CA VAL A 229 -4.13 8.33 19.97
C VAL A 229 -4.67 7.10 20.71
N ARG A 230 -5.84 6.57 20.36
CA ARG A 230 -6.46 5.43 21.07
C ARG A 230 -6.01 4.10 20.46
N VAL A 231 -4.76 3.72 20.74
CA VAL A 231 -4.19 2.37 20.50
C VAL A 231 -4.31 1.52 21.75
#